data_AF-A0A2N5YR66-F1
#
_entry.id   AF-A0A2N5YR66-F1
#
_cell.length_a   1.000
_cell.length_b   1.000
_cell.length_c   1.000
_cell.angle_alpha   90.00
_cell.angle_beta   90.00
_cell.angle_gamma   90.00
#
_symmetry.space_group_name_H-M   'P 1'
#
loop_
_entity.id
_entity.type
_entity.pdbx_description
1 polymer ?
#
loop_
_entity_poly.entity_id
_entity_poly.type
_entity_poly.pdbx_seq_one_letter_code
_entity_poly.pdbx_strand_id
1 'polypeptide(L)'
;MGMEIVRIEYDLIFSTKDSYRELYEDWEYLFVGFVDGGVKDFCLTLYEFDALNQMWFPVAYSEPAENGLTTMIYQPVETKNYKVEVKVKEFYEGFTAARYGLIYVHE
;
A
#
# COMPACT_ATOMS: atom_id res chain seq x y z
N MET A 1 -9.68 17.76 10.59
CA MET A 1 -9.31 18.79 9.61
C MET A 1 -9.81 18.32 8.24
N GLY A 2 -9.28 18.77 7.10
CA GLY A 2 -9.62 18.20 5.80
C GLY A 2 -8.64 17.10 5.42
N MET A 3 -9.11 16.03 4.79
CA MET A 3 -8.24 15.00 4.23
C MET A 3 -7.53 15.52 2.97
N GLU A 4 -6.22 15.36 2.89
CA GLU A 4 -5.40 15.79 1.75
C GLU A 4 -4.82 14.59 1.00
N ILE A 5 -5.05 14.51 -0.31
CA ILE A 5 -4.40 13.50 -1.16
C ILE A 5 -2.98 13.95 -1.45
N VAL A 6 -1.99 13.17 -1.02
CA VAL A 6 -0.57 13.50 -1.20
C VAL A 6 0.17 12.64 -2.20
N ARG A 7 -0.46 11.57 -2.68
CA ARG A 7 0.08 10.75 -3.76
C ARG A 7 -1.03 9.95 -4.41
N ILE A 8 -0.93 9.80 -5.72
CA ILE A 8 -1.68 8.81 -6.47
C ILE A 8 -0.70 8.08 -7.40
N GLU A 9 -0.79 6.76 -7.41
CA GLU A 9 -0.09 5.89 -8.34
C GLU A 9 -1.06 4.96 -9.05
N TYR A 10 -0.72 4.60 -10.28
CA TYR A 10 -1.47 3.65 -11.09
C TYR A 10 -0.57 3.06 -12.17
N ASP A 11 -0.59 1.75 -12.31
CA ASP A 11 0.20 1.00 -13.29
C ASP A 11 -0.32 -0.45 -13.39
N LEU A 12 0.33 -1.29 -14.19
CA LEU A 12 0.10 -2.73 -14.23
C LEU A 12 0.80 -3.45 -13.07
N ILE A 13 0.17 -4.48 -12.52
CA ILE A 13 0.73 -5.35 -11.49
C ILE A 13 0.66 -6.82 -11.93
N PHE A 14 1.76 -7.54 -11.73
CA PHE A 14 1.89 -8.97 -12.06
C PHE A 14 2.01 -9.84 -10.80
N SER A 15 2.50 -9.26 -9.71
CA SER A 15 2.62 -9.93 -8.40
C SER A 15 2.70 -8.88 -7.29
N THR A 16 3.77 -8.10 -7.26
CA THR A 16 4.00 -7.05 -6.27
C THR A 16 4.41 -5.74 -6.91
N LYS A 17 4.06 -4.64 -6.25
CA LYS A 17 4.55 -3.29 -6.52
C LYS A 17 4.87 -2.60 -5.20
N ASP A 18 6.05 -2.00 -5.14
CA ASP A 18 6.51 -1.24 -3.98
C ASP A 18 6.45 0.25 -4.27
N SER A 19 5.91 1.03 -3.33
CA SER A 19 5.95 2.49 -3.36
C SER A 19 6.61 3.03 -2.09
N TYR A 20 7.61 3.87 -2.26
CA TYR A 20 8.44 4.39 -1.18
C TYR A 20 8.10 5.85 -0.90
N ARG A 21 7.98 6.21 0.38
CA ARG A 21 7.71 7.59 0.80
C ARG A 21 8.23 7.85 2.21
N GLU A 22 8.72 9.06 2.45
CA GLU A 22 8.87 9.57 3.82
C GLU A 22 7.48 9.92 4.39
N LEU A 23 7.18 9.40 5.58
CA LEU A 23 5.97 9.72 6.33
C LEU A 23 6.37 10.48 7.60
N TYR A 24 5.55 11.43 8.00
CA TYR A 24 5.80 12.34 9.11
C TYR A 24 4.94 11.95 10.32
N GLU A 25 5.50 11.99 11.53
CA GLU A 25 4.84 11.58 12.78
C GLU A 25 3.60 12.40 13.17
N ASP A 26 3.54 13.65 12.69
CA ASP A 26 2.45 14.59 12.97
C ASP A 26 1.16 14.28 12.21
N TRP A 27 1.17 13.30 11.30
CA TRP A 27 0.06 13.01 10.39
C TRP A 27 -0.39 11.55 10.49
N GLU A 28 -1.70 11.33 10.50
CA GLU A 28 -2.28 10.02 10.29
C GLU A 28 -2.48 9.79 8.79
N TYR A 29 -2.02 8.66 8.27
CA TYR A 29 -2.11 8.33 6.85
C TYR A 29 -3.16 7.26 6.59
N LEU A 30 -4.02 7.50 5.60
CA LEU A 30 -4.87 6.51 4.98
C LEU A 30 -4.28 6.09 3.63
N PHE A 31 -3.99 4.81 3.49
CA PHE A 31 -3.59 4.17 2.25
C PHE A 31 -4.80 3.48 1.64
N VAL A 32 -5.11 3.82 0.39
CA VAL A 32 -6.20 3.19 -0.37
C VAL A 32 -5.59 2.44 -1.55
N GLY A 33 -5.70 1.12 -1.54
CA GLY A 33 -5.25 0.26 -2.63
C GLY A 33 -6.45 -0.25 -3.39
N PHE A 34 -6.38 -0.23 -4.72
CA PHE A 34 -7.40 -0.83 -5.56
C PHE A 34 -6.76 -1.61 -6.72
N VAL A 35 -7.45 -2.65 -7.16
CA VAL A 35 -7.04 -3.47 -8.30
C VAL A 35 -8.24 -3.77 -9.20
N ASP A 36 -7.97 -3.91 -10.49
CA ASP A 36 -8.94 -4.31 -11.51
C ASP A 36 -8.28 -5.26 -12.51
N GLY A 37 -9.06 -6.14 -13.13
CA GLY A 37 -8.60 -7.05 -14.18
C GLY A 37 -8.20 -8.43 -13.67
N GLY A 38 -9.14 -9.14 -13.07
CA GLY A 38 -8.98 -10.58 -12.80
C GLY A 38 -8.17 -10.91 -11.54
N VAL A 39 -8.10 -10.01 -10.56
CA VAL A 39 -7.54 -10.29 -9.24
C VAL A 39 -8.60 -10.89 -8.33
N LYS A 40 -8.26 -11.99 -7.65
CA LYS A 40 -9.14 -12.66 -6.67
C LYS A 40 -8.82 -12.24 -5.24
N ASP A 41 -7.53 -12.05 -4.94
CA ASP A 41 -7.08 -11.60 -3.62
C ASP A 41 -5.84 -10.71 -3.76
N PHE A 42 -5.88 -9.56 -3.10
CA PHE A 42 -4.72 -8.68 -2.90
C PHE A 42 -4.76 -8.01 -1.52
N CYS A 43 -3.62 -7.52 -1.08
CA CYS A 43 -3.49 -6.77 0.16
C CYS A 43 -2.42 -5.67 0.04
N LEU A 44 -2.42 -4.77 1.02
CA LEU A 44 -1.35 -3.82 1.28
C LEU A 44 -0.55 -4.24 2.52
N THR A 45 0.75 -4.03 2.48
CA THR A 45 1.62 -4.11 3.66
C THR A 45 2.47 -2.85 3.74
N LEU A 46 2.49 -2.19 4.91
CA LEU A 46 3.40 -1.09 5.19
C LEU A 46 4.65 -1.61 5.88
N TYR A 47 5.81 -1.18 5.42
CA TYR A 47 7.09 -1.45 6.04
C TYR A 47 7.78 -0.16 6.44
N GLU A 48 8.44 -0.17 7.59
CA GLU A 48 9.35 0.88 8.06
C GLU A 48 10.80 0.48 7.76
N PHE A 49 11.63 1.43 7.35
CA PHE A 49 13.06 1.21 7.15
C PHE A 49 13.83 1.37 8.47
N ASP A 50 14.49 0.30 8.89
CA ASP A 50 15.47 0.34 9.97
C ASP A 50 16.86 0.62 9.38
N ALA A 51 17.36 1.84 9.63
CA ALA A 51 18.67 2.27 9.14
C ALA A 51 19.85 1.56 9.83
N LEU A 52 19.68 1.06 11.07
CA LEU A 52 20.75 0.36 11.80
C LEU A 52 21.01 -1.01 11.18
N ASN A 53 19.93 -1.72 10.84
CA ASN A 53 20.01 -3.07 10.27
C ASN A 53 19.94 -3.09 8.73
N GLN A 54 19.66 -1.94 8.10
CA GLN A 54 19.42 -1.81 6.65
C GLN A 54 18.32 -2.74 6.14
N MET A 55 17.23 -2.86 6.89
CA MET A 55 16.13 -3.79 6.60
C MET A 55 14.76 -3.11 6.69
N TRP A 56 13.80 -3.68 5.99
CA TRP A 56 12.39 -3.27 6.02
C TRP A 56 11.60 -4.18 6.95
N PHE A 57 10.90 -3.61 7.92
CA PHE A 57 10.07 -4.36 8.87
C PHE A 57 8.60 -4.01 8.69
N PRO A 58 7.70 -5.01 8.60
CA PRO A 58 6.29 -4.74 8.43
C PRO A 58 5.71 -4.14 9.72
N VAL A 59 4.99 -3.03 9.58
CA VAL A 59 4.40 -2.28 10.69
C VAL A 59 2.87 -2.19 10.63
N ALA A 60 2.28 -2.41 9.45
CA ALA A 60 0.83 -2.47 9.28
C ALA A 60 0.45 -3.35 8.08
N TYR A 61 -0.77 -3.88 8.11
CA TYR A 61 -1.35 -4.72 7.06
C TYR A 61 -2.77 -4.26 6.80
N SER A 62 -3.21 -4.28 5.54
CA SER A 62 -4.62 -4.19 5.22
C SER A 62 -5.30 -5.55 5.39
N GLU A 63 -6.62 -5.53 5.55
CA GLU A 63 -7.40 -6.73 5.32
C GLU A 63 -7.32 -7.13 3.82
N PRO A 64 -7.32 -8.44 3.51
CA PRO A 64 -7.44 -8.92 2.13
C PRO A 64 -8.76 -8.44 1.52
N ALA A 65 -8.75 -8.05 0.24
CA ALA A 65 -9.94 -7.58 -0.44
C ALA A 65 -10.29 -8.40 -1.68
N GLU A 66 -11.48 -9.01 -1.64
CA GLU A 66 -12.07 -9.77 -2.76
C GLU A 66 -12.81 -8.84 -3.75
N ASN A 67 -13.13 -7.61 -3.35
CA ASN A 67 -13.88 -6.64 -4.16
C ASN A 67 -12.98 -5.64 -4.90
N GLY A 68 -11.66 -5.87 -4.93
CA GLY A 68 -10.71 -5.01 -5.63
C GLY A 68 -10.41 -3.68 -4.92
N LEU A 69 -10.79 -3.49 -3.65
CA LEU A 69 -10.50 -2.30 -2.86
C LEU A 69 -10.12 -2.66 -1.42
N THR A 70 -8.99 -2.19 -0.94
CA THR A 70 -8.59 -2.31 0.46
C THR A 70 -8.01 -1.01 1.00
N THR A 71 -8.07 -0.85 2.31
CA THR A 71 -7.59 0.34 3.02
C THR A 71 -6.74 -0.03 4.23
N MET A 72 -5.81 0.84 4.58
CA MET A 72 -4.98 0.71 5.77
C MET A 72 -4.76 2.10 6.35
N ILE A 73 -4.89 2.25 7.66
CA ILE A 73 -4.62 3.50 8.38
C ILE A 73 -3.38 3.29 9.23
N TYR A 74 -2.47 4.27 9.26
CA TYR A 74 -1.27 4.22 10.07
C TYR A 74 -0.76 5.62 10.41
N GLN A 75 -0.40 5.82 11.68
CA GLN A 75 0.32 7.00 12.14
C GLN A 75 1.76 6.60 12.50
N PRO A 76 2.79 7.18 11.85
CA PRO A 76 4.18 6.97 12.22
C PRO A 76 4.46 7.43 13.65
N VAL A 77 5.27 6.65 14.38
CA VAL A 77 5.77 7.08 15.70
C VAL A 77 6.93 8.06 15.57
N GLU A 78 7.67 7.98 14.45
CA GLU A 78 8.81 8.84 14.12
C GLU A 78 8.80 9.13 12.62
N THR A 79 9.25 10.32 12.22
CA THR A 79 9.42 10.66 10.80
C THR A 79 10.50 9.79 10.13
N LYS A 80 10.11 8.93 9.18
CA LYS A 80 10.98 7.92 8.55
C LYS A 80 10.60 7.58 7.11
N ASN A 81 11.47 6.80 6.46
CA ASN A 81 11.17 6.18 5.17
C ASN A 81 10.31 4.93 5.35
N TYR A 82 9.21 4.88 4.60
CA TYR A 82 8.29 3.77 4.55
C TYR A 82 8.17 3.20 3.13
N LYS A 83 7.79 1.93 3.05
CA LYS A 83 7.48 1.20 1.81
C LYS A 83 6.08 0.61 1.93
N VAL A 84 5.19 0.96 1.01
CA VAL A 84 3.90 0.28 0.85
C VAL A 84 4.06 -0.76 -0.25
N GLU A 85 3.85 -2.02 0.08
CA GLU A 85 3.77 -3.12 -0.89
C GLU A 85 2.29 -3.35 -1.25
N VAL A 86 1.95 -3.22 -2.52
CA VAL A 86 0.73 -3.77 -3.10
C VAL A 86 1.04 -5.18 -3.57
N LYS A 87 0.34 -6.19 -3.03
CA LYS A 87 0.60 -7.60 -3.35
C LYS A 87 -0.66 -8.31 -3.81
N VAL A 88 -0.65 -8.78 -5.05
CA VAL A 88 -1.64 -9.74 -5.56
C VAL A 88 -1.24 -11.13 -5.07
N LYS A 89 -2.13 -11.76 -4.30
CA LYS A 89 -1.96 -13.12 -3.80
C LYS A 89 -2.48 -14.15 -4.80
N GLU A 90 -3.59 -13.83 -5.46
CA GLU A 90 -4.27 -14.74 -6.38
C GLU A 90 -4.94 -13.99 -7.52
N PHE A 91 -4.78 -14.52 -8.75
CA PHE A 91 -5.54 -14.12 -9.93
C PHE A 91 -6.60 -15.18 -10.24
N TYR A 92 -7.69 -14.78 -10.89
CA TYR A 92 -8.60 -15.72 -11.54
C TYR A 92 -7.91 -16.48 -12.68
N GLU A 93 -8.41 -17.66 -13.01
CA GLU A 93 -7.88 -18.49 -14.09
C GLU A 93 -7.84 -17.72 -15.42
N GLY A 94 -6.71 -17.82 -16.13
CA GLY A 94 -6.48 -17.12 -17.41
C GLY A 94 -5.89 -15.71 -17.28
N PHE A 95 -5.70 -15.19 -16.06
CA PHE A 95 -5.08 -13.89 -15.82
C PHE A 95 -3.65 -14.01 -15.29
N THR A 96 -2.77 -13.12 -15.74
CA THR A 96 -1.36 -13.02 -15.31
C THR A 96 -0.93 -11.60 -14.95
N ALA A 97 -1.83 -10.63 -15.14
CA ALA A 97 -1.60 -9.23 -14.88
C ALA A 97 -2.93 -8.53 -14.61
N ALA A 98 -2.87 -7.47 -13.81
CA ALA A 98 -3.98 -6.60 -13.48
C ALA A 98 -3.52 -5.14 -13.53
N ARG A 99 -4.46 -4.22 -13.32
CA ARG A 99 -4.17 -2.82 -13.03
C ARG A 99 -4.26 -2.64 -11.52
N TYR A 100 -3.41 -1.80 -10.97
CA TYR A 100 -3.55 -1.34 -9.61
C TYR A 100 -3.59 0.19 -9.56
N GLY A 101 -4.09 0.70 -8.45
CA GLY A 101 -3.72 2.03 -8.00
C GLY A 101 -3.56 2.09 -6.49
N LEU A 102 -2.84 3.11 -6.06
CA LEU A 102 -2.51 3.36 -4.67
C LEU A 102 -2.62 4.86 -4.40
N ILE A 103 -3.42 5.22 -3.40
CA ILE A 103 -3.61 6.60 -2.96
C ILE A 103 -3.09 6.73 -1.54
N TYR A 104 -2.37 7.82 -1.28
CA TYR A 104 -1.93 8.24 0.03
C TYR A 104 -2.73 9.48 0.41
N VAL A 105 -3.42 9.42 1.53
CA VAL A 105 -4.16 10.54 2.13
C VAL A 105 -3.60 10.79 3.53
N HIS A 106 -3.57 12.03 3.99
CA HIS A 106 -3.38 12.32 5.42
C HIS A 106 -4.43 13.29 5.97
N GLU A 107 -4.64 13.23 7.28
CA GLU A 107 -5.44 14.17 8.08
C GLU A 107 -4.60 14.88 9.14
#